data_AF-A0A6N7VT45-F1
#
_entry.id   AF-A0A6N7VT45-F1
#
_cell.length_a   1.000
_cell.length_b   1.000
_cell.length_c   1.000
_cell.angle_alpha   90.00
_cell.angle_beta   90.00
_cell.angle_gamma   90.00
#
_symmetry.space_group_name_H-M   'P 1'
#
loop_
_entity.id
_entity.type
_entity.pdbx_description
1 polymer ?
#
loop_
_entity_poly.entity_id
_entity_poly.type
_entity_poly.pdbx_seq_one_letter_code
_entity_poly.pdbx_strand_id
1 'polypeptide(L)'
;MDENGKEGNEALELRLSGKRFENGHLPIDSLADLERYQRLVRSITIAKWTTANPEEEVPKDLSEIGLSIARIDEGSVVLPLLFTPNVEYVDYQLEAAQAVETAFVEIYDDNGGMVILPPEMDEEDAEALAGIGRTLLPDEKLTVTLQVQEESRVVVIDSASRERAEERMRVSGLMIVEDDEVATVTENSKLPGKVCGKITALDTDAMRYRLKLPTGETINGLYKNAPTVVDDLRDAIDKAEEGPVVRISGTLHYKDEMLWRVWQTDEVEVFDSPEISRRGDLERIALLGRGWDGEDAPAISFVALEVAGKLLQDLPESTQFDASIFPDEGSGLLIEWANAQRVLSVEVDAAGRMIITHLPEGKFETYEEETANVADAVKFVREVLS
;
A
#
# COMPACT_ATOMS: atom_id res chain seq x y z
N MET A 1 2.25 -35.24 14.70
CA MET A 1 0.92 -34.82 15.16
C MET A 1 1.15 -33.82 16.25
N ASP A 2 1.26 -32.58 15.82
CA ASP A 2 1.08 -31.42 16.69
C ASP A 2 -0.39 -31.33 17.14
N GLU A 3 -0.71 -30.32 17.94
CA GLU A 3 -2.07 -30.09 18.47
C GLU A 3 -3.12 -29.87 17.36
N ASN A 4 -2.70 -29.69 16.11
CA ASN A 4 -3.52 -29.45 14.93
C ASN A 4 -3.63 -30.67 13.97
N GLY A 5 -3.07 -31.82 14.35
CA GLY A 5 -3.24 -33.07 13.58
C GLY A 5 -2.39 -33.17 12.31
N LYS A 6 -1.46 -32.24 12.06
CA LYS A 6 -0.49 -32.33 10.96
C LYS A 6 0.65 -33.29 11.33
N GLU A 7 1.13 -34.07 10.36
CA GLU A 7 2.48 -34.65 10.48
C GLU A 7 3.49 -33.49 10.46
N GLY A 8 4.55 -33.53 11.28
CA GLY A 8 5.39 -32.35 11.59
C GLY A 8 6.14 -31.70 10.42
N ASN A 9 5.93 -32.17 9.19
CA ASN A 9 6.52 -31.64 7.95
C ASN A 9 5.46 -31.25 6.89
N GLU A 10 4.16 -31.27 7.21
CA GLU A 10 3.09 -30.85 6.30
C GLU A 10 3.04 -29.33 6.14
N ALA A 11 3.39 -28.86 4.95
CA ALA A 11 3.39 -27.44 4.61
C ALA A 11 1.97 -26.98 4.25
N LEU A 12 1.41 -27.49 3.16
CA LEU A 12 0.19 -26.95 2.56
C LEU A 12 -0.60 -28.03 1.81
N GLU A 13 -1.94 -27.92 1.80
CA GLU A 13 -2.80 -28.73 0.93
C GLU A 13 -3.39 -27.85 -0.19
N LEU A 14 -3.13 -28.25 -1.43
CA LEU A 14 -3.62 -27.57 -2.63
C LEU A 14 -4.55 -28.50 -3.41
N ARG A 15 -5.59 -27.95 -4.03
CA ARG A 15 -6.49 -28.68 -4.91
C ARG A 15 -6.68 -27.94 -6.23
N LEU A 16 -6.25 -28.55 -7.32
CA LEU A 16 -6.42 -28.05 -8.68
C LEU A 16 -7.66 -28.67 -9.34
N SER A 17 -8.57 -27.83 -9.82
CA SER A 17 -9.84 -28.26 -10.43
C SER A 17 -10.04 -27.65 -11.81
N GLY A 18 -10.63 -28.45 -12.70
CA GLY A 18 -10.80 -28.11 -14.12
C GLY A 18 -10.55 -29.32 -15.00
N LYS A 19 -10.96 -29.24 -16.27
CA LYS A 19 -10.96 -30.36 -17.21
C LYS A 19 -9.58 -31.03 -17.38
N ARG A 20 -8.49 -30.25 -17.33
CA ARG A 20 -7.12 -30.77 -17.48
C ARG A 20 -6.60 -31.49 -16.23
N PHE A 21 -7.24 -31.28 -15.09
CA PHE A 21 -6.89 -31.89 -13.81
C PHE A 21 -7.71 -33.15 -13.50
N GLU A 22 -8.66 -33.52 -14.37
CA GLU A 22 -9.47 -34.72 -14.19
C GLU A 22 -8.60 -35.99 -14.22
N ASN A 23 -9.04 -37.02 -13.51
CA ASN A 23 -8.37 -38.33 -13.43
C ASN A 23 -6.92 -38.26 -12.92
N GLY A 24 -6.59 -37.28 -12.07
CA GLY A 24 -5.27 -37.17 -11.46
C GLY A 24 -4.17 -36.66 -12.41
N HIS A 25 -4.55 -36.05 -13.54
CA HIS A 25 -3.58 -35.45 -14.46
C HIS A 25 -3.05 -34.11 -13.91
N LEU A 26 -1.73 -33.97 -13.78
CA LEU A 26 -1.09 -32.73 -13.40
C LEU A 26 -0.25 -32.20 -14.57
N PRO A 27 -0.76 -31.19 -15.31
CA PRO A 27 0.00 -30.53 -16.37
C PRO A 27 1.31 -29.93 -15.85
N ILE A 28 2.36 -30.00 -16.66
CA ILE A 28 3.71 -29.56 -16.26
C ILE A 28 3.74 -28.05 -15.99
N ASP A 29 2.99 -27.28 -16.77
CA ASP A 29 2.90 -25.83 -16.58
C ASP A 29 2.26 -25.45 -15.24
N SER A 30 1.34 -26.27 -14.71
CA SER A 30 0.75 -26.07 -13.38
C SER A 30 1.75 -26.18 -12.22
N LEU A 31 2.91 -26.82 -12.45
CA LEU A 31 3.97 -26.91 -11.45
C LEU A 31 4.65 -25.55 -11.18
N ALA A 32 4.51 -24.58 -12.08
CA ALA A 32 5.08 -23.25 -11.89
C ALA A 32 4.47 -22.52 -10.68
N ASP A 33 3.19 -22.77 -10.36
CA ASP A 33 2.56 -22.19 -9.18
C ASP A 33 3.08 -22.83 -7.87
N LEU A 34 3.42 -24.12 -7.90
CA LEU A 34 4.08 -24.80 -6.77
C LEU A 34 5.51 -24.30 -6.55
N GLU A 35 6.23 -24.06 -7.65
CA GLU A 35 7.57 -23.49 -7.61
C GLU A 35 7.56 -22.08 -7.04
N ARG A 36 6.59 -21.24 -7.43
CA ARG A 36 6.39 -19.90 -6.84
C ARG A 36 6.20 -19.99 -5.33
N TYR A 37 5.26 -20.84 -4.87
CA TYR A 37 5.03 -21.03 -3.45
C TYR A 37 6.29 -21.48 -2.70
N GLN A 38 7.06 -22.43 -3.25
CA GLN A 38 8.33 -22.85 -2.66
C GLN A 38 9.34 -21.70 -2.54
N ARG A 39 9.43 -20.84 -3.57
CA ARG A 39 10.34 -19.69 -3.54
C ARG A 39 9.95 -18.68 -2.47
N LEU A 40 8.66 -18.39 -2.31
CA LEU A 40 8.14 -17.50 -1.27
C LEU A 40 8.52 -17.99 0.13
N VAL A 41 8.21 -19.25 0.43
CA VAL A 41 8.53 -19.83 1.73
C VAL A 41 10.05 -19.79 1.98
N ARG A 42 10.86 -20.05 0.96
CA ARG A 42 12.32 -19.97 1.06
C ARG A 42 12.81 -18.54 1.30
N SER A 43 12.28 -17.56 0.57
CA SER A 43 12.62 -16.14 0.71
C SER A 43 12.40 -15.68 2.15
N ILE A 44 11.20 -15.92 2.67
CA ILE A 44 10.83 -15.55 4.04
C ILE A 44 11.62 -16.33 5.08
N THR A 45 11.95 -17.60 4.82
CA THR A 45 12.83 -18.39 5.70
C THR A 45 14.22 -17.76 5.79
N ILE A 46 14.78 -17.29 4.67
CA ILE A 46 16.07 -16.59 4.63
C ILE A 46 15.98 -15.24 5.36
N ALA A 47 14.91 -14.48 5.14
CA ALA A 47 14.67 -13.20 5.82
C ALA A 47 14.63 -13.39 7.35
N LYS A 48 13.79 -14.32 7.83
CA LYS A 48 13.70 -14.65 9.27
C LYS A 48 15.02 -15.12 9.87
N TRP A 49 15.76 -15.99 9.17
CA TRP A 49 17.06 -16.43 9.63
C TRP A 49 18.06 -15.27 9.73
N THR A 50 18.07 -14.38 8.75
CA THR A 50 18.97 -13.22 8.70
C THR A 50 18.67 -12.24 9.83
N THR A 51 17.40 -11.97 10.11
CA THR A 51 16.98 -11.12 11.23
C THR A 51 17.42 -11.71 12.58
N ALA A 52 17.33 -13.03 12.75
CA ALA A 52 17.79 -13.70 13.97
C ALA A 52 19.33 -13.79 14.09
N ASN A 53 20.06 -13.73 12.98
CA ASN A 53 21.51 -13.93 12.91
C ASN A 53 22.21 -12.80 12.09
N PRO A 54 22.13 -11.54 12.54
CA PRO A 54 22.54 -10.37 11.73
C PRO A 54 24.05 -10.29 11.45
N GLU A 55 24.88 -10.98 12.24
CA GLU A 55 26.34 -11.00 12.08
C GLU A 55 26.83 -12.21 11.27
N GLU A 56 25.94 -13.13 10.88
CA GLU A 56 26.28 -14.38 10.20
C GLU A 56 25.91 -14.34 8.72
N GLU A 57 26.74 -14.97 7.88
CA GLU A 57 26.41 -15.16 6.46
C GLU A 57 25.34 -16.26 6.31
N VAL A 58 24.36 -16.04 5.43
CA VAL A 58 23.29 -17.00 5.16
C VAL A 58 23.86 -18.38 4.76
N PRO A 59 23.50 -19.47 5.48
CA PRO A 59 23.93 -20.82 5.16
C PRO A 59 23.52 -21.21 3.75
N LYS A 60 24.44 -21.86 3.01
CA LYS A 60 24.18 -22.23 1.60
C LYS A 60 23.04 -23.20 1.45
N ASP A 61 22.87 -24.11 2.40
CA ASP A 61 21.82 -25.13 2.44
C ASP A 61 20.44 -24.57 2.80
N LEU A 62 20.36 -23.35 3.36
CA LEU A 62 19.10 -22.61 3.52
C LEU A 62 18.48 -22.27 2.16
N SER A 63 19.31 -22.08 1.12
CA SER A 63 18.85 -21.91 -0.25
C SER A 63 18.39 -23.20 -0.93
N GLU A 64 18.61 -24.36 -0.30
CA GLU A 64 18.23 -25.68 -0.82
C GLU A 64 16.88 -26.18 -0.27
N ILE A 65 16.24 -25.41 0.61
CA ILE A 65 14.91 -25.72 1.17
C ILE A 65 13.90 -25.90 0.03
N GLY A 66 13.24 -27.07 0.00
CA GLY A 66 12.33 -27.45 -1.07
C GLY A 66 11.07 -28.15 -0.56
N LEU A 67 10.04 -28.14 -1.40
CA LEU A 67 8.77 -28.80 -1.19
C LEU A 67 8.67 -30.04 -2.09
N SER A 68 8.00 -31.06 -1.58
CA SER A 68 7.72 -32.28 -2.34
C SER A 68 6.23 -32.60 -2.29
N ILE A 69 5.71 -33.10 -3.42
CA ILE A 69 4.33 -33.60 -3.51
C ILE A 69 4.30 -34.97 -2.81
N ALA A 70 3.55 -35.10 -1.72
CA ALA A 70 3.51 -36.35 -0.95
C ALA A 70 2.76 -37.46 -1.69
N ARG A 71 1.65 -37.09 -2.34
CA ARG A 71 0.81 -37.97 -3.17
C ARG A 71 -0.04 -37.13 -4.14
N ILE A 72 -0.60 -37.81 -5.14
CA ILE A 72 -1.58 -37.24 -6.08
C ILE A 72 -2.81 -38.13 -5.99
N ASP A 73 -3.91 -37.60 -5.46
CA ASP A 73 -5.16 -38.35 -5.27
C ASP A 73 -6.11 -38.21 -6.49
N GLU A 74 -6.99 -39.20 -6.70
CA GLU A 74 -7.98 -39.22 -7.81
C GLU A 74 -9.07 -38.15 -7.61
N GLY A 75 -9.28 -37.29 -8.61
CA GLY A 75 -10.27 -36.22 -8.60
C GLY A 75 -9.72 -34.94 -9.25
N SER A 76 -10.26 -33.78 -8.86
CA SER A 76 -9.50 -32.53 -8.90
C SER A 76 -8.20 -32.77 -8.12
N VAL A 77 -7.04 -32.69 -8.77
CA VAL A 77 -5.73 -33.06 -8.20
C VAL A 77 -5.52 -32.40 -6.84
N VAL A 78 -5.53 -33.19 -5.76
CA VAL A 78 -5.18 -32.78 -4.40
C VAL A 78 -3.70 -33.08 -4.17
N LEU A 79 -2.96 -32.07 -3.73
CA LEU A 79 -1.50 -32.05 -3.57
C LEU A 79 -1.17 -31.64 -2.13
N PRO A 80 -1.06 -32.60 -1.21
CA PRO A 80 -0.38 -32.36 0.06
C PRO A 80 1.12 -32.14 -0.20
N LEU A 81 1.62 -30.99 0.26
CA LEU A 81 3.03 -30.60 0.15
C LEU A 81 3.75 -30.83 1.47
N LEU A 82 4.93 -31.45 1.39
CA LEU A 82 5.82 -31.66 2.53
C LEU A 82 7.11 -30.89 2.36
N PHE A 83 7.60 -30.30 3.46
CA PHE A 83 8.97 -29.81 3.52
C PHE A 83 9.96 -30.95 3.38
N THR A 84 11.00 -30.72 2.59
CA THR A 84 12.17 -31.59 2.58
C THR A 84 12.79 -31.52 3.98
N PRO A 85 12.97 -32.67 4.68
CA PRO A 85 13.38 -32.65 6.08
C PRO A 85 14.74 -31.96 6.24
N ASN A 86 14.73 -30.78 6.87
CA ASN A 86 15.94 -30.14 7.39
C ASN A 86 15.68 -29.76 8.85
N VAL A 87 16.23 -30.55 9.77
CA VAL A 87 16.00 -30.41 11.22
C VAL A 87 16.55 -29.09 11.75
N GLU A 88 17.55 -28.50 11.08
CA GLU A 88 18.22 -27.28 11.53
C GLU A 88 17.36 -26.02 11.33
N TYR A 89 16.54 -26.00 10.27
CA TYR A 89 15.75 -24.81 9.88
C TYR A 89 14.25 -25.05 9.93
N VAL A 90 13.81 -26.14 10.55
CA VAL A 90 12.38 -26.53 10.56
C VAL A 90 11.49 -25.45 11.19
N ASP A 91 11.96 -24.79 12.25
CA ASP A 91 11.18 -23.75 12.92
C ASP A 91 11.01 -22.52 11.99
N TYR A 92 12.08 -22.06 11.35
CA TYR A 92 12.01 -20.97 10.37
C TYR A 92 11.13 -21.31 9.16
N GLN A 93 11.16 -22.57 8.70
CA GLN A 93 10.30 -23.03 7.60
C GLN A 93 8.82 -23.03 7.97
N LEU A 94 8.49 -23.48 9.18
CA LEU A 94 7.12 -23.49 9.68
C LEU A 94 6.59 -22.07 9.89
N GLU A 95 7.40 -21.18 10.47
CA GLU A 95 7.04 -19.78 10.63
C GLU A 95 6.89 -19.07 9.27
N ALA A 96 7.78 -19.34 8.32
CA ALA A 96 7.69 -18.80 6.96
C ALA A 96 6.42 -19.30 6.25
N ALA A 97 6.07 -20.58 6.40
CA ALA A 97 4.83 -21.12 5.86
C ALA A 97 3.62 -20.37 6.44
N GLN A 98 3.57 -20.17 7.75
CA GLN A 98 2.50 -19.44 8.42
C GLN A 98 2.39 -17.98 7.95
N ALA A 99 3.53 -17.32 7.72
CA ALA A 99 3.57 -15.98 7.15
C ALA A 99 2.96 -15.94 5.75
N VAL A 100 3.35 -16.87 4.86
CA VAL A 100 2.75 -16.98 3.51
C VAL A 100 1.26 -17.32 3.59
N GLU A 101 0.84 -18.20 4.49
CA GLU A 101 -0.57 -18.56 4.66
C GLU A 101 -1.41 -17.36 5.13
N THR A 102 -0.88 -16.55 6.05
CA THR A 102 -1.52 -15.31 6.51
C THR A 102 -1.67 -14.33 5.36
N ALA A 103 -0.58 -14.09 4.61
CA ALA A 103 -0.60 -13.23 3.43
C ALA A 103 -1.57 -13.72 2.35
N PHE A 104 -1.71 -15.04 2.16
CA PHE A 104 -2.68 -15.62 1.24
C PHE A 104 -4.12 -15.23 1.59
N VAL A 105 -4.47 -15.30 2.88
CA VAL A 105 -5.81 -14.90 3.33
C VAL A 105 -6.00 -13.41 3.07
N GLU A 106 -5.04 -12.58 3.47
CA GLU A 106 -5.13 -11.12 3.36
C GLU A 106 -5.28 -10.65 1.89
N ILE A 107 -4.43 -11.16 0.99
CA ILE A 107 -4.42 -10.78 -0.43
C ILE A 107 -5.71 -11.22 -1.12
N TYR A 108 -6.23 -12.41 -0.81
CA TYR A 108 -7.41 -12.99 -1.47
C TYR A 108 -8.72 -12.75 -0.70
N ASP A 109 -8.71 -12.00 0.40
CA ASP A 109 -9.93 -11.65 1.12
C ASP A 109 -10.77 -10.61 0.35
N ASP A 110 -11.95 -11.02 -0.12
CA ASP A 110 -12.85 -10.17 -0.92
C ASP A 110 -13.56 -9.07 -0.10
N ASN A 111 -13.25 -8.91 1.20
CA ASN A 111 -13.89 -7.91 2.07
C ASN A 111 -13.44 -6.47 1.79
N GLY A 112 -12.49 -6.23 0.88
CA GLY A 112 -12.09 -4.89 0.44
C GLY A 112 -11.35 -4.06 1.50
N GLY A 113 -10.83 -4.73 2.54
CA GLY A 113 -9.95 -4.12 3.54
C GLY A 113 -8.54 -3.88 3.01
N MET A 114 -7.76 -3.14 3.79
CA MET A 114 -6.31 -2.98 3.57
C MET A 114 -5.63 -4.34 3.71
N VAL A 115 -4.66 -4.63 2.84
CA VAL A 115 -3.85 -5.85 2.94
C VAL A 115 -2.69 -5.60 3.89
N ILE A 116 -2.62 -6.38 4.97
CA ILE A 116 -1.50 -6.33 5.93
C ILE A 116 -0.63 -7.56 5.66
N LEU A 117 0.60 -7.35 5.22
CA LEU A 117 1.53 -8.45 4.97
C LEU A 117 2.47 -8.66 6.16
N PRO A 118 2.98 -9.89 6.33
CA PRO A 118 4.05 -10.16 7.29
C PRO A 118 5.26 -9.26 7.01
N PRO A 119 5.94 -8.74 8.05
CA PRO A 119 7.07 -7.82 7.88
C PRO A 119 8.25 -8.44 7.12
N GLU A 120 8.37 -9.77 7.12
CA GLU A 120 9.41 -10.49 6.38
C GLU A 120 9.09 -10.69 4.89
N MET A 121 7.93 -10.24 4.43
CA MET A 121 7.48 -10.33 3.05
C MET A 121 7.69 -8.99 2.34
N ASP A 122 8.59 -8.97 1.35
CA ASP A 122 8.81 -7.80 0.50
C ASP A 122 7.78 -7.69 -0.64
N GLU A 123 7.90 -6.62 -1.44
CA GLU A 123 7.01 -6.38 -2.59
C GLU A 123 7.12 -7.48 -3.66
N GLU A 124 8.31 -8.01 -3.92
CA GLU A 124 8.50 -9.07 -4.91
C GLU A 124 7.80 -10.37 -4.47
N ASP A 125 7.89 -10.70 -3.18
CA ASP A 125 7.20 -11.83 -2.57
C ASP A 125 5.68 -11.62 -2.57
N ALA A 126 5.20 -10.42 -2.25
CA ALA A 126 3.78 -10.07 -2.31
C ALA A 126 3.19 -10.20 -3.73
N GLU A 127 3.88 -9.66 -4.74
CA GLU A 127 3.49 -9.77 -6.14
C GLU A 127 3.53 -11.23 -6.63
N ALA A 128 4.55 -11.98 -6.22
CA ALA A 128 4.68 -13.39 -6.57
C ALA A 128 3.54 -14.23 -5.97
N LEU A 129 3.08 -13.91 -4.76
CA LEU A 129 1.95 -14.52 -4.09
C LEU A 129 0.61 -14.16 -4.77
N ALA A 130 0.39 -12.88 -5.09
CA ALA A 130 -0.79 -12.44 -5.84
C ALA A 130 -0.84 -13.03 -7.26
N GLY A 131 0.32 -13.35 -7.84
CA GLY A 131 0.45 -14.00 -9.13
C GLY A 131 0.21 -15.52 -9.14
N ILE A 132 -0.04 -16.16 -7.98
CA ILE A 132 -0.35 -17.59 -7.93
C ILE A 132 -1.65 -17.89 -8.68
N GLY A 133 -1.65 -18.98 -9.46
CA GLY A 133 -2.77 -19.34 -10.33
C GLY A 133 -2.68 -18.69 -11.71
N ARG A 134 -1.55 -18.08 -12.06
CA ARG A 134 -1.31 -17.52 -13.42
C ARG A 134 -1.42 -18.55 -14.53
N THR A 135 -1.26 -19.83 -14.21
CA THR A 135 -1.31 -20.93 -15.17
C THR A 135 -2.72 -21.49 -15.37
N LEU A 136 -3.70 -21.02 -14.60
CA LEU A 136 -5.10 -21.47 -14.67
C LEU A 136 -5.79 -20.93 -15.93
N LEU A 137 -6.52 -21.81 -16.61
CA LEU A 137 -7.46 -21.42 -17.67
C LEU A 137 -8.76 -20.83 -17.08
N PRO A 138 -9.61 -20.14 -17.86
CA PRO A 138 -10.80 -19.44 -17.34
C PRO A 138 -11.79 -20.28 -16.51
N ASP A 139 -11.88 -21.59 -16.77
CA ASP A 139 -12.76 -22.52 -16.05
C ASP A 139 -12.03 -23.36 -14.97
N GLU A 140 -10.80 -22.98 -14.64
CA GLU A 140 -9.94 -23.69 -13.70
C GLU A 140 -9.82 -22.94 -12.38
N LYS A 141 -9.63 -23.69 -11.29
CA LYS A 141 -9.48 -23.12 -9.95
C LYS A 141 -8.40 -23.86 -9.18
N LEU A 142 -7.61 -23.11 -8.43
CA LEU A 142 -6.75 -23.59 -7.37
C LEU A 142 -7.43 -23.30 -6.04
N THR A 143 -7.67 -24.33 -5.23
CA THR A 143 -8.16 -24.19 -3.86
C THR A 143 -7.02 -24.48 -2.90
N VAL A 144 -6.84 -23.59 -1.92
CA VAL A 144 -5.78 -23.71 -0.92
C VAL A 144 -6.45 -23.85 0.44
N THR A 145 -6.11 -24.90 1.19
CA THR A 145 -6.57 -25.08 2.56
C THR A 145 -5.47 -24.60 3.51
N LEU A 146 -5.76 -23.53 4.23
CA LEU A 146 -4.85 -22.82 5.13
C LEU A 146 -5.23 -23.06 6.59
N GLN A 147 -4.24 -22.99 7.47
CA GLN A 147 -4.42 -23.02 8.92
C GLN A 147 -3.91 -21.70 9.51
N VAL A 148 -4.82 -20.79 9.80
CA VAL A 148 -4.48 -19.45 10.32
C VAL A 148 -5.08 -19.31 11.71
N GLN A 149 -4.25 -19.07 12.72
CA GLN A 149 -4.67 -18.87 14.12
C GLN A 149 -5.63 -19.97 14.64
N GLU A 150 -5.31 -21.23 14.38
CA GLU A 150 -6.12 -22.42 14.75
C GLU A 150 -7.47 -22.55 14.00
N GLU A 151 -7.76 -21.68 13.04
CA GLU A 151 -8.91 -21.80 12.15
C GLU A 151 -8.50 -22.31 10.76
N SER A 152 -9.28 -23.26 10.22
CA SER A 152 -9.13 -23.68 8.83
C SER A 152 -9.82 -22.69 7.90
N ARG A 153 -9.05 -22.08 7.01
CA ARG A 153 -9.53 -21.16 5.97
C ARG A 153 -9.35 -21.79 4.60
N VAL A 154 -10.29 -21.57 3.69
CA VAL A 154 -10.23 -22.07 2.32
C VAL A 154 -10.21 -20.88 1.37
N VAL A 155 -9.12 -20.74 0.64
CA VAL A 155 -8.96 -19.70 -0.39
C VAL A 155 -9.17 -20.33 -1.76
N VAL A 156 -10.03 -19.71 -2.58
CA VAL A 156 -10.32 -20.17 -3.94
C VAL A 156 -9.77 -19.15 -4.94
N ILE A 157 -8.79 -19.60 -5.70
CA ILE A 157 -8.08 -18.83 -6.71
C ILE A 157 -8.60 -19.23 -8.08
N ASP A 158 -9.20 -18.29 -8.77
CA ASP A 158 -9.56 -18.38 -10.18
C ASP A 158 -9.11 -17.11 -10.92
N SER A 159 -9.34 -17.04 -12.23
CA SER A 159 -8.87 -15.89 -13.02
C SER A 159 -9.35 -14.54 -12.46
N ALA A 160 -10.56 -14.49 -11.89
CA ALA A 160 -11.15 -13.25 -11.39
C ALA A 160 -10.64 -12.90 -9.98
N SER A 161 -10.48 -13.86 -9.07
CA SER A 161 -9.90 -13.56 -7.75
C SER A 161 -8.41 -13.23 -7.83
N ARG A 162 -7.66 -13.85 -8.76
CA ARG A 162 -6.27 -13.46 -9.05
C ARG A 162 -6.16 -12.03 -9.59
N GLU A 163 -7.02 -11.65 -10.54
CA GLU A 163 -7.01 -10.27 -11.07
C GLU A 163 -7.29 -9.25 -9.97
N ARG A 164 -8.21 -9.56 -9.04
CA ARG A 164 -8.45 -8.73 -7.85
C ARG A 164 -7.25 -8.69 -6.91
N ALA A 165 -6.59 -9.82 -6.66
CA ALA A 165 -5.39 -9.90 -5.83
C ALA A 165 -4.25 -9.05 -6.42
N GLU A 166 -3.96 -9.20 -7.72
CA GLU A 166 -2.94 -8.40 -8.42
C GLU A 166 -3.29 -6.90 -8.39
N GLU A 167 -4.56 -6.54 -8.57
CA GLU A 167 -4.98 -5.14 -8.49
C GLU A 167 -4.90 -4.59 -7.05
N ARG A 168 -5.23 -5.40 -6.03
CA ARG A 168 -5.06 -5.01 -4.63
C ARG A 168 -3.59 -4.76 -4.29
N MET A 169 -2.66 -5.50 -4.87
CA MET A 169 -1.22 -5.25 -4.69
C MET A 169 -0.74 -3.99 -5.42
N ARG A 170 -1.41 -3.60 -6.52
CA ARG A 170 -1.13 -2.31 -7.19
C ARG A 170 -1.74 -1.10 -6.47
N VAL A 171 -2.89 -1.28 -5.81
CA VAL A 171 -3.68 -0.20 -5.20
C VAL A 171 -3.39 -0.03 -3.71
N SER A 172 -2.98 -1.09 -3.02
CA SER A 172 -2.52 -1.04 -1.63
C SER A 172 -1.01 -0.87 -1.64
N GLY A 173 -0.52 0.36 -1.41
CA GLY A 173 0.88 0.55 -1.04
C GLY A 173 1.17 -0.32 0.19
N LEU A 174 2.10 -1.26 0.04
CA LEU A 174 2.48 -2.24 1.07
C LEU A 174 3.06 -1.50 2.27
N MET A 175 2.40 -1.50 3.44
CA MET A 175 3.06 -1.06 4.67
C MET A 175 3.91 -2.21 5.22
N ILE A 176 5.23 -2.12 5.04
CA ILE A 176 6.20 -2.96 5.77
C ILE A 176 6.47 -2.26 7.10
N VAL A 177 6.03 -2.88 8.20
CA VAL A 177 6.33 -2.37 9.54
C VAL A 177 7.71 -2.87 9.95
N GLU A 178 8.74 -2.05 9.74
CA GLU A 178 10.07 -2.32 10.33
C GLU A 178 10.08 -1.91 11.81
N ASP A 179 10.63 -2.82 12.62
CA ASP A 179 10.76 -2.74 14.07
C ASP A 179 11.84 -1.70 14.44
N ASP A 180 11.46 -0.43 14.57
CA ASP A 180 12.24 0.54 15.34
C ASP A 180 11.33 1.54 16.09
N GLU A 181 11.37 1.44 17.42
CA GLU A 181 10.66 2.24 18.42
C GLU A 181 9.12 2.31 18.31
N VAL A 182 8.46 1.16 18.11
CA VAL A 182 7.02 1.06 18.33
C VAL A 182 6.72 1.08 19.83
N ALA A 183 6.18 2.19 20.31
CA ALA A 183 5.26 2.15 21.44
C ALA A 183 4.12 1.22 21.04
N THR A 184 4.25 -0.07 21.37
CA THR A 184 3.31 -1.15 21.05
C THR A 184 1.87 -0.63 20.98
N VAL A 185 1.28 -0.66 19.78
CA VAL A 185 -0.15 -0.43 19.59
C VAL A 185 -0.86 -1.61 20.24
N THR A 186 -0.94 -1.57 21.55
CA THR A 186 -1.78 -2.47 22.33
C THR A 186 -3.24 -2.15 22.05
N GLU A 187 -4.10 -3.14 22.26
CA GLU A 187 -5.55 -3.01 22.28
C GLU A 187 -5.95 -1.76 23.12
N ASN A 188 -6.28 -0.63 22.47
CA ASN A 188 -6.45 0.72 23.04
C ASN A 188 -5.18 1.58 23.28
N SER A 189 -4.35 1.80 22.26
CA SER A 189 -3.21 2.72 22.34
C SER A 189 -3.57 4.16 21.98
N LYS A 190 -2.91 5.13 22.64
CA LYS A 190 -3.04 6.56 22.35
C LYS A 190 -1.67 7.10 21.97
N LEU A 191 -1.51 7.50 20.72
CA LEU A 191 -0.22 7.92 20.17
C LEU A 191 -0.34 9.31 19.53
N PRO A 192 0.71 10.14 19.60
CA PRO A 192 0.77 11.34 18.79
C PRO A 192 0.79 10.96 17.30
N GLY A 193 0.07 11.69 16.46
CA GLY A 193 0.00 11.40 15.05
C GLY A 193 -0.76 12.46 14.25
N LYS A 194 -0.80 12.25 12.93
CA LYS A 194 -1.55 13.09 11.99
C LYS A 194 -2.53 12.23 11.20
N VAL A 195 -3.70 12.77 10.89
CA VAL A 195 -4.70 12.11 10.03
C VAL A 195 -5.31 13.10 9.05
N CYS A 196 -5.48 12.68 7.80
CA CYS A 196 -6.12 13.47 6.75
C CYS A 196 -7.59 13.02 6.54
N GLY A 197 -8.46 13.95 6.16
CA GLY A 197 -9.85 13.64 5.83
C GLY A 197 -10.68 14.89 5.53
N LYS A 198 -12.00 14.77 5.58
CA LYS A 198 -12.94 15.88 5.39
C LYS A 198 -13.85 16.04 6.61
N ILE A 199 -14.03 17.26 7.11
CA ILE A 199 -14.94 17.53 8.23
C ILE A 199 -16.39 17.46 7.74
N THR A 200 -17.22 16.66 8.41
CA THR A 200 -18.63 16.43 8.02
C THR A 200 -19.65 16.87 9.07
N ALA A 201 -19.21 17.18 10.29
CA ALA A 201 -20.03 17.78 11.33
C ALA A 201 -19.16 18.44 12.39
N LEU A 202 -19.69 19.50 13.00
CA LEU A 202 -19.08 20.20 14.13
C LEU A 202 -20.15 20.43 15.21
N ASP A 203 -19.86 20.02 16.45
CA ASP A 203 -20.67 20.27 17.63
C ASP A 203 -19.85 21.14 18.60
N THR A 204 -20.17 22.43 18.61
CA THR A 204 -19.47 23.44 19.41
C THR A 204 -19.74 23.32 20.90
N ASP A 205 -20.90 22.77 21.30
CA ASP A 205 -21.27 22.64 22.70
C ASP A 205 -20.57 21.42 23.32
N ALA A 206 -20.52 20.30 22.60
CA ALA A 206 -19.82 19.10 23.03
C ALA A 206 -18.30 19.14 22.76
N MET A 207 -17.84 20.13 21.98
CA MET A 207 -16.47 20.29 21.47
C MET A 207 -16.00 19.03 20.72
N ARG A 208 -16.81 18.60 19.74
CA ARG A 208 -16.57 17.41 18.91
C ARG A 208 -16.74 17.72 17.43
N TYR A 209 -16.08 16.95 16.58
CA TYR A 209 -16.34 16.95 15.14
C TYR A 209 -16.38 15.53 14.60
N ARG A 210 -16.89 15.38 13.37
CA ARG A 210 -16.80 14.14 12.59
C ARG A 210 -15.88 14.34 11.40
N LEU A 211 -14.95 13.40 11.22
CA LEU A 211 -13.97 13.38 10.14
C LEU A 211 -14.25 12.16 9.26
N LYS A 212 -14.52 12.37 7.97
CA LYS A 212 -14.60 11.32 6.96
C LYS A 212 -13.20 11.06 6.42
N LEU A 213 -12.71 9.84 6.60
CA LEU A 213 -11.40 9.38 6.15
C LEU A 213 -11.41 9.07 4.65
N PRO A 214 -10.23 8.96 3.99
CA PRO A 214 -10.13 8.53 2.59
C PRO A 214 -10.76 7.15 2.35
N THR A 215 -10.73 6.27 3.35
CA THR A 215 -11.38 4.94 3.35
C THR A 215 -12.90 5.00 3.28
N GLY A 216 -13.51 6.19 3.45
CA GLY A 216 -14.95 6.39 3.54
C GLY A 216 -15.51 6.24 4.97
N GLU A 217 -14.71 5.71 5.90
CA GLU A 217 -15.09 5.63 7.31
C GLU A 217 -15.24 7.02 7.93
N THR A 218 -16.11 7.14 8.93
CA THR A 218 -16.28 8.38 9.69
C THR A 218 -15.93 8.17 11.14
N ILE A 219 -14.90 8.88 11.59
CA ILE A 219 -14.45 8.86 12.99
C ILE A 219 -14.84 10.15 13.71
N ASN A 220 -14.86 10.09 15.04
CA ASN A 220 -15.07 11.28 15.87
C ASN A 220 -13.74 11.91 16.25
N GLY A 221 -13.74 13.23 16.44
CA GLY A 221 -12.62 13.95 17.01
C GLY A 221 -13.04 14.86 18.16
N LEU A 222 -12.11 15.12 19.07
CA LEU A 222 -12.28 16.03 20.20
C LEU A 222 -11.26 17.18 20.11
N TYR A 223 -11.69 18.40 20.41
CA TYR A 223 -10.82 19.59 20.41
C TYR A 223 -10.90 20.39 21.72
N LYS A 224 -11.32 19.74 22.81
CA LYS A 224 -11.47 20.39 24.14
C LYS A 224 -10.21 21.07 24.65
N ASN A 225 -9.04 20.55 24.30
CA ASN A 225 -7.75 21.03 24.79
C ASN A 225 -7.15 22.13 23.90
N ALA A 226 -7.70 22.32 22.70
CA ALA A 226 -7.34 23.40 21.79
C ALA A 226 -8.61 24.09 21.26
N PRO A 227 -9.39 24.81 22.10
CA PRO A 227 -10.65 25.43 21.65
C PRO A 227 -10.49 26.43 20.51
N THR A 228 -9.28 26.95 20.29
CA THR A 228 -8.95 27.88 19.21
C THR A 228 -9.06 27.27 17.82
N VAL A 229 -8.91 25.94 17.66
CA VAL A 229 -9.03 25.27 16.35
C VAL A 229 -10.49 25.20 15.85
N VAL A 230 -11.46 25.68 16.65
CA VAL A 230 -12.87 25.67 16.28
C VAL A 230 -13.15 26.55 15.05
N ASP A 231 -12.36 27.60 14.84
CA ASP A 231 -12.53 28.48 13.69
C ASP A 231 -12.06 27.76 12.41
N ASP A 232 -10.91 27.08 12.44
CA ASP A 232 -10.43 26.25 11.33
C ASP A 232 -11.40 25.10 11.00
N LEU A 233 -11.94 24.43 12.02
CA LEU A 233 -12.95 23.38 11.86
C LEU A 233 -14.26 23.90 11.27
N ARG A 234 -14.65 25.14 11.60
CA ARG A 234 -15.86 25.78 11.06
C ARG A 234 -15.64 26.18 9.60
N ASP A 235 -14.49 26.77 9.29
CA ASP A 235 -14.14 27.14 7.92
C ASP A 235 -14.08 25.90 7.01
N ALA A 236 -13.66 24.75 7.54
CA ALA A 236 -13.65 23.49 6.80
C ALA A 236 -15.04 22.89 6.52
N ILE A 237 -16.06 23.15 7.34
CA ILE A 237 -17.41 22.60 7.09
C ILE A 237 -18.27 23.51 6.20
N ASP A 238 -18.04 24.81 6.22
CA ASP A 238 -18.88 25.79 5.52
C ASP A 238 -18.63 25.85 3.99
N LYS A 239 -17.64 25.11 3.46
CA LYS A 239 -17.12 25.30 2.09
C LYS A 239 -17.68 24.41 0.95
N ALA A 240 -18.43 23.32 1.18
CA ALA A 240 -19.13 22.51 0.13
C ALA A 240 -19.91 21.32 0.76
N GLU A 241 -20.68 20.55 -0.04
CA GLU A 241 -21.30 19.28 0.42
C GLU A 241 -20.28 18.27 0.98
N GLU A 242 -19.02 18.34 0.53
CA GLU A 242 -17.87 17.57 1.05
C GLU A 242 -16.65 18.52 1.16
N GLY A 243 -16.61 19.37 2.19
CA GLY A 243 -15.62 20.44 2.41
C GLY A 243 -14.12 20.10 2.19
N PRO A 244 -13.22 21.10 2.28
CA PRO A 244 -11.79 20.93 1.98
C PRO A 244 -11.15 19.76 2.74
N VAL A 245 -10.05 19.25 2.16
CA VAL A 245 -9.21 18.29 2.85
C VAL A 245 -8.58 18.99 4.05
N VAL A 246 -8.67 18.36 5.21
CA VAL A 246 -8.02 18.82 6.43
C VAL A 246 -6.98 17.80 6.87
N ARG A 247 -5.93 18.30 7.53
CA ARG A 247 -4.98 17.50 8.28
C ARG A 247 -5.06 17.86 9.74
N ILE A 248 -5.34 16.84 10.55
CA ILE A 248 -5.50 16.96 11.99
C ILE A 248 -4.24 16.42 12.65
N SER A 249 -3.57 17.24 13.46
CA SER A 249 -2.48 16.80 14.32
C SER A 249 -2.96 16.68 15.76
N GLY A 250 -2.55 15.61 16.45
CA GLY A 250 -2.77 15.50 17.88
C GLY A 250 -2.59 14.08 18.40
N THR A 251 -3.38 13.68 19.40
CA THR A 251 -3.37 12.31 19.92
C THR A 251 -4.45 11.49 19.24
N LEU A 252 -4.02 10.46 18.51
CA LEU A 252 -4.85 9.46 17.87
C LEU A 252 -5.09 8.29 18.81
N HIS A 253 -6.29 7.72 18.80
CA HIS A 253 -6.63 6.55 19.61
C HIS A 253 -6.98 5.38 18.71
N TYR A 254 -6.19 4.34 18.83
CA TYR A 254 -6.31 3.10 18.06
C TYR A 254 -7.01 2.04 18.90
N LYS A 255 -7.88 1.25 18.28
CA LYS A 255 -8.53 0.09 18.87
C LYS A 255 -8.44 -1.04 17.87
N ASP A 256 -7.92 -2.19 18.30
CA ASP A 256 -7.68 -3.34 17.42
C ASP A 256 -6.88 -2.90 16.19
N GLU A 257 -5.81 -2.11 16.43
CA GLU A 257 -4.91 -1.51 15.41
C GLU A 257 -5.56 -0.51 14.43
N MET A 258 -6.88 -0.37 14.44
CA MET A 258 -7.60 0.59 13.62
C MET A 258 -7.72 1.95 14.31
N LEU A 259 -7.58 3.03 13.54
CA LEU A 259 -7.83 4.39 14.03
C LEU A 259 -9.31 4.55 14.42
N TRP A 260 -9.59 4.55 15.71
CA TRP A 260 -10.97 4.64 16.20
C TRP A 260 -11.48 6.09 16.30
N ARG A 261 -10.60 7.02 16.72
CA ARG A 261 -10.94 8.43 16.87
C ARG A 261 -9.70 9.31 17.03
N VAL A 262 -9.88 10.61 16.79
CA VAL A 262 -8.96 11.64 17.28
C VAL A 262 -9.30 11.93 18.74
N TRP A 263 -8.46 11.46 19.66
CA TRP A 263 -8.68 11.63 21.10
C TRP A 263 -8.44 13.06 21.56
N GLN A 264 -7.46 13.73 20.97
CA GLN A 264 -7.16 15.12 21.20
C GLN A 264 -6.68 15.74 19.90
N THR A 265 -7.21 16.91 19.57
CA THR A 265 -6.77 17.75 18.47
C THR A 265 -5.91 18.88 19.02
N ASP A 266 -4.72 19.05 18.45
CA ASP A 266 -3.79 20.11 18.79
C ASP A 266 -3.75 21.16 17.67
N GLU A 267 -3.82 20.74 16.41
CA GLU A 267 -3.76 21.60 15.23
C GLU A 267 -4.65 21.06 14.10
N VAL A 268 -5.18 21.99 13.29
CA VAL A 268 -5.98 21.70 12.10
C VAL A 268 -5.39 22.52 10.95
N GLU A 269 -4.83 21.85 9.96
CA GLU A 269 -4.42 22.45 8.69
C GLU A 269 -5.55 22.22 7.68
N VAL A 270 -5.85 23.22 6.85
CA VAL A 270 -6.92 23.14 5.84
C VAL A 270 -6.30 23.35 4.45
N PHE A 271 -6.49 22.39 3.55
CA PHE A 271 -6.12 22.52 2.15
C PHE A 271 -7.32 22.97 1.32
N ASP A 272 -7.32 24.25 0.94
CA ASP A 272 -8.35 24.84 0.08
C ASP A 272 -7.96 24.66 -1.39
N SER A 273 -8.38 23.54 -1.97
CA SER A 273 -8.02 23.19 -3.36
C SER A 273 -8.60 24.21 -4.36
N PRO A 274 -7.80 24.74 -5.29
CA PRO A 274 -8.28 25.71 -6.27
C PRO A 274 -9.27 25.08 -7.27
N GLU A 275 -10.18 25.90 -7.79
CA GLU A 275 -11.15 25.50 -8.82
C GLU A 275 -10.48 25.38 -10.19
N ILE A 276 -9.77 24.26 -10.40
CA ILE A 276 -9.07 23.91 -11.65
C ILE A 276 -9.48 22.51 -12.13
N SER A 277 -9.21 22.18 -13.39
CA SER A 277 -9.50 20.85 -13.96
C SER A 277 -8.81 19.70 -13.21
N ARG A 278 -7.66 19.98 -12.59
CA ARG A 278 -6.84 19.04 -11.80
C ARG A 278 -7.13 19.06 -10.29
N ARG A 279 -8.23 19.70 -9.87
CA ARG A 279 -8.63 19.80 -8.46
C ARG A 279 -8.68 18.44 -7.77
N GLY A 280 -9.26 17.44 -8.44
CA GLY A 280 -9.39 16.08 -7.91
C GLY A 280 -8.05 15.39 -7.66
N ASP A 281 -7.05 15.63 -8.52
CA ASP A 281 -5.70 15.07 -8.36
C ASP A 281 -5.02 15.66 -7.12
N LEU A 282 -5.12 16.97 -6.92
CA LEU A 282 -4.58 17.65 -5.74
C LEU A 282 -5.29 17.22 -4.45
N GLU A 283 -6.62 17.11 -4.45
CA GLU A 283 -7.37 16.62 -3.28
C GLU A 283 -6.99 15.18 -2.95
N ARG A 284 -6.81 14.31 -3.95
CA ARG A 284 -6.38 12.93 -3.75
C ARG A 284 -4.99 12.85 -3.13
N ILE A 285 -4.04 13.67 -3.62
CA ILE A 285 -2.68 13.70 -3.07
C ILE A 285 -2.65 14.30 -1.66
N ALA A 286 -3.48 15.32 -1.37
CA ALA A 286 -3.60 15.89 -0.03
C ALA A 286 -4.08 14.90 1.04
N LEU A 287 -4.81 13.86 0.62
CA LEU A 287 -5.29 12.78 1.49
C LEU A 287 -4.22 11.72 1.79
N LEU A 288 -3.07 11.74 1.09
CA LEU A 288 -1.96 10.83 1.36
C LEU A 288 -1.37 11.15 2.75
N GLY A 289 -1.40 10.14 3.62
CA GLY A 289 -0.76 10.16 4.93
C GLY A 289 0.74 9.91 4.83
N ARG A 290 1.39 9.72 5.97
CA ARG A 290 2.77 9.19 6.02
C ARG A 290 2.76 7.72 5.56
N GLY A 291 3.84 7.27 4.91
CA GLY A 291 4.00 5.91 4.37
C GLY A 291 3.14 5.63 3.15
N TRP A 292 2.81 6.66 2.37
CA TRP A 292 1.96 6.51 1.18
C TRP A 292 2.65 5.77 0.03
N ASP A 293 3.98 5.71 0.05
CA ASP A 293 4.85 4.99 -0.87
C ASP A 293 5.10 3.53 -0.44
N GLY A 294 4.59 3.12 0.72
CA GLY A 294 4.86 1.82 1.33
C GLY A 294 6.10 1.79 2.23
N GLU A 295 6.85 2.88 2.31
CA GLU A 295 7.97 3.06 3.23
C GLU A 295 7.63 4.11 4.29
N ASP A 296 8.55 5.04 4.55
CA ASP A 296 8.39 6.10 5.54
C ASP A 296 8.18 7.48 4.90
N ALA A 297 7.68 7.55 3.65
CA ALA A 297 7.53 8.86 3.02
C ALA A 297 6.63 9.78 3.87
N PRO A 298 7.07 11.02 4.11
CA PRO A 298 6.24 12.01 4.78
C PRO A 298 4.96 12.30 3.97
N ALA A 299 3.90 12.66 4.68
CA ALA A 299 2.70 13.19 4.05
C ALA A 299 3.04 14.43 3.21
N ILE A 300 2.35 14.63 2.09
CA ILE A 300 2.63 15.73 1.17
C ILE A 300 2.34 17.10 1.80
N SER A 301 3.24 18.06 1.62
CA SER A 301 3.08 19.41 2.17
C SER A 301 1.89 20.13 1.55
N PHE A 302 1.03 20.72 2.38
CA PHE A 302 -0.04 21.59 1.89
C PHE A 302 0.52 22.85 1.20
N VAL A 303 1.71 23.32 1.59
CA VAL A 303 2.40 24.41 0.90
C VAL A 303 2.75 24.00 -0.54
N ALA A 304 3.26 22.77 -0.73
CA ALA A 304 3.57 22.26 -2.07
C ALA A 304 2.29 22.17 -2.93
N LEU A 305 1.20 21.65 -2.36
CA LEU A 305 -0.11 21.55 -3.03
C LEU A 305 -0.70 22.92 -3.40
N GLU A 306 -0.58 23.92 -2.54
CA GLU A 306 -1.01 25.29 -2.82
C GLU A 306 -0.17 25.93 -3.93
N VAL A 307 1.15 25.75 -3.91
CA VAL A 307 2.05 26.25 -4.95
C VAL A 307 1.76 25.58 -6.29
N ALA A 308 1.60 24.26 -6.31
CA ALA A 308 1.20 23.49 -7.48
C ALA A 308 -0.15 23.93 -8.03
N GLY A 309 -1.16 24.08 -7.16
CA GLY A 309 -2.48 24.54 -7.52
C GLY A 309 -2.46 25.93 -8.15
N LYS A 310 -1.68 26.86 -7.59
CA LYS A 310 -1.51 28.21 -8.14
C LYS A 310 -0.79 28.21 -9.49
N LEU A 311 0.28 27.41 -9.62
CA LEU A 311 0.99 27.23 -10.88
C LEU A 311 0.03 26.76 -11.97
N LEU A 312 -0.76 25.70 -11.70
CA LEU A 312 -1.71 25.13 -12.65
C LEU A 312 -2.86 26.08 -12.98
N GLN A 313 -3.39 26.81 -11.98
CA GLN A 313 -4.45 27.80 -12.17
C GLN A 313 -4.02 28.94 -13.11
N ASP A 314 -2.76 29.35 -13.02
CA ASP A 314 -2.20 30.42 -13.84
C ASP A 314 -1.73 29.91 -15.22
N LEU A 315 -1.79 28.61 -15.52
CA LEU A 315 -1.51 28.09 -16.85
C LEU A 315 -2.76 28.11 -17.73
N PRO A 316 -2.64 28.36 -19.06
CA PRO A 316 -3.79 28.31 -19.95
C PRO A 316 -4.37 26.89 -20.00
N GLU A 317 -5.71 26.76 -19.94
CA GLU A 317 -6.40 25.45 -20.03
C GLU A 317 -6.04 24.69 -21.33
N SER A 318 -5.68 25.43 -22.39
CA SER A 318 -5.29 24.91 -23.69
C SER A 318 -3.78 24.68 -23.83
N THR A 319 -3.14 24.07 -22.84
CA THR A 319 -1.77 23.55 -23.06
C THR A 319 -1.84 22.40 -24.07
N GLN A 320 -0.78 22.22 -24.86
CA GLN A 320 -0.79 21.20 -25.92
C GLN A 320 -0.94 19.77 -25.37
N PHE A 321 -0.60 19.57 -24.09
CA PHE A 321 -0.68 18.29 -23.37
C PHE A 321 -1.11 18.53 -21.93
N ASP A 322 -1.80 17.54 -21.37
CA ASP A 322 -2.27 17.52 -20.00
C ASP A 322 -1.13 17.33 -18.99
N ALA A 323 -1.18 18.06 -17.86
CA ALA A 323 -0.29 17.83 -16.73
C ALA A 323 -0.66 16.54 -16.00
N SER A 324 0.36 15.73 -15.68
CA SER A 324 0.29 14.67 -14.67
C SER A 324 0.88 15.20 -13.36
N ILE A 325 0.28 14.83 -12.23
CA ILE A 325 0.70 15.29 -10.90
C ILE A 325 1.00 14.07 -10.05
N PHE A 326 2.20 14.00 -9.50
CA PHE A 326 2.68 12.91 -8.68
C PHE A 326 3.15 13.43 -7.31
N PRO A 327 2.91 12.69 -6.23
CA PRO A 327 3.60 12.94 -4.96
C PRO A 327 5.10 12.70 -5.11
N ASP A 328 5.90 13.40 -4.31
CA ASP A 328 7.34 13.21 -4.19
C ASP A 328 7.69 12.74 -2.77
N GLU A 329 8.68 11.83 -2.66
CA GLU A 329 9.15 11.24 -1.39
C GLU A 329 9.63 12.31 -0.40
N GLY A 330 10.05 13.49 -0.87
CA GLY A 330 10.47 14.63 -0.05
C GLY A 330 9.32 15.48 0.53
N SER A 331 8.09 14.97 0.60
CA SER A 331 6.87 15.74 0.96
C SER A 331 6.47 16.79 -0.10
N GLY A 332 6.99 16.64 -1.32
CA GLY A 332 6.78 17.55 -2.44
C GLY A 332 5.77 17.04 -3.46
N LEU A 333 5.85 17.61 -4.67
CA LEU A 333 5.06 17.20 -5.83
C LEU A 333 5.91 17.29 -7.10
N LEU A 334 5.70 16.37 -8.03
CA LEU A 334 6.17 16.46 -9.40
C LEU A 334 4.99 16.75 -10.33
N ILE A 335 5.08 17.82 -11.12
CA ILE A 335 4.12 18.14 -12.17
C ILE A 335 4.81 17.95 -13.51
N GLU A 336 4.29 17.08 -14.37
CA GLU A 336 4.92 16.73 -15.63
C GLU A 336 4.00 16.93 -16.84
N TRP A 337 4.54 17.58 -17.87
CA TRP A 337 4.01 17.66 -19.23
C TRP A 337 4.96 16.91 -20.18
N ALA A 338 4.71 15.61 -20.37
CA ALA A 338 5.54 14.76 -21.21
C ALA A 338 4.82 14.20 -22.43
N ASN A 339 5.57 14.01 -23.51
CA ASN A 339 5.17 13.21 -24.67
C ASN A 339 6.41 12.55 -25.31
N ALA A 340 6.24 11.86 -26.44
CA ALA A 340 7.33 11.17 -27.14
C ALA A 340 8.47 12.07 -27.65
N GLN A 341 8.27 13.40 -27.68
CA GLN A 341 9.19 14.38 -28.25
C GLN A 341 9.81 15.29 -27.18
N ARG A 342 9.14 15.56 -26.06
CA ARG A 342 9.59 16.50 -25.03
C ARG A 342 9.11 16.10 -23.65
N VAL A 343 9.90 16.48 -22.65
CA VAL A 343 9.53 16.39 -21.24
C VAL A 343 9.75 17.76 -20.61
N LEU A 344 8.72 18.29 -19.98
CA LEU A 344 8.80 19.44 -19.09
C LEU A 344 8.27 19.00 -17.73
N SER A 345 9.03 19.20 -16.67
CA SER A 345 8.58 18.95 -15.31
C SER A 345 8.83 20.14 -14.41
N VAL A 346 8.02 20.23 -13.36
CA VAL A 346 8.19 21.16 -12.25
C VAL A 346 8.08 20.34 -10.96
N GLU A 347 9.19 20.20 -10.25
CA GLU A 347 9.24 19.64 -8.91
C GLU A 347 9.01 20.77 -7.90
N VAL A 348 8.05 20.59 -6.99
CA VAL A 348 7.72 21.52 -5.92
C VAL A 348 8.08 20.86 -4.59
N ASP A 349 9.06 21.39 -3.88
CA ASP A 349 9.44 20.83 -2.58
C ASP A 349 8.45 21.21 -1.46
N ALA A 350 8.65 20.62 -0.27
CA ALA A 350 7.79 20.86 0.89
C ALA A 350 7.71 22.34 1.34
N ALA A 351 8.70 23.16 0.98
CA ALA A 351 8.76 24.59 1.29
C ALA A 351 8.20 25.46 0.15
N GLY A 352 7.74 24.86 -0.94
CA GLY A 352 7.20 25.56 -2.10
C GLY A 352 8.26 26.09 -3.07
N ARG A 353 9.52 25.65 -2.97
CA ARG A 353 10.54 25.93 -4.00
C ARG A 353 10.31 25.03 -5.20
N MET A 354 10.54 25.56 -6.39
CA MET A 354 10.30 24.88 -7.64
C MET A 354 11.61 24.65 -8.38
N ILE A 355 11.82 23.43 -8.87
CA ILE A 355 12.86 23.08 -9.83
C ILE A 355 12.16 22.74 -11.14
N ILE A 356 12.49 23.46 -12.19
CA ILE A 356 11.88 23.33 -13.51
C ILE A 356 12.88 22.66 -14.43
N THR A 357 12.51 21.50 -14.98
CA THR A 357 13.37 20.71 -15.87
C THR A 357 12.73 20.61 -17.24
N HIS A 358 13.49 20.96 -18.28
CA HIS A 358 13.04 20.86 -19.67
C HIS A 358 14.05 20.08 -20.51
N LEU A 359 13.56 19.02 -21.16
CA LEU A 359 14.26 18.27 -22.20
C LEU A 359 13.66 18.60 -23.58
N PRO A 360 14.34 19.42 -24.40
CA PRO A 360 13.83 19.80 -25.72
C PRO A 360 13.85 18.65 -26.72
N GLU A 361 13.00 18.74 -27.74
CA GLU A 361 12.93 17.73 -28.80
C GLU A 361 14.28 17.52 -29.51
N GLY A 362 14.67 16.24 -29.62
CA GLY A 362 15.89 15.84 -30.31
C GLY A 362 17.18 16.22 -29.58
N LYS A 363 17.11 16.66 -28.33
CA LYS A 363 18.27 16.92 -27.48
C LYS A 363 18.36 15.90 -26.34
N PHE A 364 19.57 15.71 -25.83
CA PHE A 364 19.85 14.91 -24.63
C PHE A 364 20.30 15.77 -23.44
N GLU A 365 20.44 17.08 -23.64
CA GLU A 365 20.79 18.03 -22.59
C GLU A 365 19.51 18.59 -21.97
N THR A 366 19.39 18.46 -20.66
CA THR A 366 18.33 19.07 -19.85
C THR A 366 18.69 20.51 -19.51
N TYR A 367 17.68 21.36 -19.42
CA TYR A 367 17.78 22.70 -18.85
C TYR A 367 17.05 22.70 -17.53
N GLU A 368 17.72 23.16 -16.47
CA GLU A 368 17.18 23.24 -15.12
C GLU A 368 17.19 24.69 -14.65
N GLU A 369 16.07 25.13 -14.04
CA GLU A 369 15.93 26.43 -13.41
C GLU A 369 15.25 26.29 -12.04
N GLU A 370 15.85 26.87 -11.00
CA GLU A 370 15.28 26.90 -9.64
C GLU A 370 14.65 28.26 -9.36
N THR A 371 13.43 28.26 -8.81
CA THR A 371 12.74 29.48 -8.38
C THR A 371 11.80 29.23 -7.21
N ALA A 372 11.62 30.23 -6.35
CA ALA A 372 10.56 30.23 -5.31
C ALA A 372 9.36 31.10 -5.71
N ASN A 373 9.36 31.65 -6.93
CA ASN A 373 8.33 32.56 -7.42
C ASN A 373 7.47 31.88 -8.48
N VAL A 374 6.20 31.62 -8.13
CA VAL A 374 5.22 30.98 -9.03
C VAL A 374 5.08 31.72 -10.36
N ALA A 375 5.16 33.06 -10.37
CA ALA A 375 5.03 33.83 -11.61
C ALA A 375 6.19 33.57 -12.58
N ASP A 376 7.41 33.35 -12.07
CA ASP A 376 8.58 33.04 -12.89
C ASP A 376 8.45 31.62 -13.46
N ALA A 377 7.99 30.66 -12.65
CA ALA A 377 7.71 29.30 -13.11
C ALA A 377 6.60 29.25 -14.18
N VAL A 378 5.48 29.95 -13.96
CA VAL A 378 4.39 30.08 -14.95
C VAL A 378 4.92 30.65 -16.27
N LYS A 379 5.78 31.67 -16.20
CA LYS A 379 6.37 32.28 -17.40
C LYS A 379 7.21 31.27 -18.17
N PHE A 380 8.10 30.53 -17.50
CA PHE A 380 8.93 29.52 -18.12
C PHE A 380 8.09 28.41 -18.76
N VAL A 381 7.14 27.84 -18.00
CA VAL A 381 6.27 26.76 -18.49
C VAL A 381 5.46 27.22 -19.70
N ARG A 382 4.93 28.46 -19.69
CA ARG A 382 4.23 29.02 -20.85
C ARG A 382 5.12 29.16 -22.08
N GLU A 383 6.36 29.62 -21.92
CA GLU A 383 7.31 29.76 -23.04
C GLU A 383 7.68 28.40 -23.67
N VAL A 384 7.71 27.34 -22.87
CA VAL A 384 8.01 25.98 -23.36
C VAL A 384 6.79 25.27 -23.96
N LEU A 385 5.59 25.52 -23.42
CA LEU A 385 4.35 24.86 -23.85
C LEU A 385 3.60 25.58 -24.97
N SER A 386 3.88 26.86 -25.23
CA SER A 386 3.37 27.62 -26.39
C SER A 386 4.00 27.16 -27.69
#